data_AF-A0A7G9ZCQ8-F1
#
_entry.id   AF-A0A7G9ZCQ8-F1
#
_cell.length_a   1.000
_cell.length_b   1.000
_cell.length_c   1.000
_cell.angle_alpha   90.00
_cell.angle_beta   90.00
_cell.angle_gamma   90.00
#
_symmetry.space_group_name_H-M   'P 1'
#
loop_
_entity.id
_entity.type
_entity.pdbx_description
1 polymer ?
#
loop_
_entity_poly.entity_id
_entity_poly.type
_entity_poly.pdbx_seq_one_letter_code
_entity_poly.pdbx_strand_id
1 'polypeptide(L)'
;MDEGLYKHPKIYYYLEKEFFEPLFSNDRAWGVLIIRGPRRIGKTSTLKYLIKDYIQRGYNSKSFIYLALDSDELFRDFDKRRYLRELVDEIIRKFKKPNEPLIIILDEVTFYKGWARAIKNLIDSGSIGPGIALIATGSYSLDLSSAKRELAGRFGPLGERLRGEQFFYPRRFIEMTEAILGSKFQNFLGRRRWSSGRRMGLMEYLAGFQTDRDNMRYNYKNILNKTSQAHYDDLHNLFENIYLYSGGYPRGIYEAIKSQKTGEINIPFARYSDDIFNLLVTDSKKFELSEDMIKQILSTVNLPSMRLSSSYGTLTQNLRKNETEKYISYLEASGLFSFLPNISSPTQIDLGSASVTPRKDRLKLIVNDPAAFISIFLCSRGATTFDQVKILLLDGGVREHLFEAVVVSHLRYMPRIRIAPENMGYIITEDEEELADGFAWYLDRSNRLVLLAVEAKYTQKDVGIGEIRRKARILKEDFQVKRLIVVTNHKTLVIEDDYAIIPAEIFLLLL
;
A
#
# COMPACT_ATOMS: atom_id res chain seq x y z
N MET A 1 -7.54 -12.60 -23.91
CA MET A 1 -6.53 -12.21 -22.89
C MET A 1 -7.11 -11.15 -21.93
N ASP A 2 -8.34 -11.32 -21.43
CA ASP A 2 -8.97 -10.36 -20.49
C ASP A 2 -9.38 -11.00 -19.16
N GLU A 3 -9.32 -12.33 -19.01
CA GLU A 3 -9.66 -13.05 -17.77
C GLU A 3 -8.88 -12.56 -16.55
N GLY A 4 -7.69 -12.03 -16.77
CA GLY A 4 -6.79 -11.50 -15.76
C GLY A 4 -7.32 -10.29 -14.98
N LEU A 5 -7.93 -9.34 -15.69
CA LEU A 5 -8.48 -8.11 -15.11
C LEU A 5 -9.67 -8.37 -14.18
N TYR A 6 -10.32 -9.52 -14.34
CA TYR A 6 -11.41 -9.99 -13.50
C TYR A 6 -10.94 -10.84 -12.31
N LYS A 7 -9.64 -11.14 -12.20
CA LYS A 7 -9.12 -11.85 -11.02
C LYS A 7 -9.23 -10.99 -9.78
N HIS A 8 -9.76 -11.62 -8.73
CA HIS A 8 -9.87 -10.99 -7.44
C HIS A 8 -8.50 -10.55 -6.91
N PRO A 9 -8.41 -9.35 -6.28
CA PRO A 9 -7.15 -8.89 -5.68
C PRO A 9 -6.70 -9.84 -4.55
N LYS A 10 -5.40 -9.88 -4.20
CA LYS A 10 -4.91 -10.83 -3.17
C LYS A 10 -5.62 -10.70 -1.83
N ILE A 11 -6.05 -9.47 -1.49
CA ILE A 11 -6.81 -9.19 -0.28
C ILE A 11 -8.17 -9.92 -0.25
N TYR A 12 -8.76 -10.25 -1.40
CA TYR A 12 -9.95 -11.12 -1.47
C TYR A 12 -9.69 -12.47 -0.82
N TYR A 13 -8.67 -13.18 -1.29
CA TYR A 13 -8.33 -14.52 -0.80
C TYR A 13 -7.88 -14.50 0.66
N TYR A 14 -7.27 -13.38 1.08
CA TYR A 14 -6.90 -13.18 2.47
C TYR A 14 -8.13 -13.02 3.38
N LEU A 15 -9.10 -12.17 2.99
CA LEU A 15 -10.36 -12.00 3.73
C LEU A 15 -11.21 -13.28 3.71
N GLU A 16 -11.24 -13.98 2.58
CA GLU A 16 -11.89 -15.27 2.45
C GLU A 16 -11.34 -16.26 3.48
N LYS A 17 -10.03 -16.51 3.44
CA LYS A 17 -9.37 -17.50 4.30
C LYS A 17 -9.35 -17.15 5.78
N GLU A 18 -9.13 -15.88 6.11
CA GLU A 18 -8.87 -15.48 7.50
C GLU A 18 -10.12 -14.98 8.23
N PHE A 19 -11.19 -14.62 7.51
CA PHE A 19 -12.41 -14.04 8.09
C PHE A 19 -13.69 -14.76 7.68
N PHE A 20 -13.94 -14.98 6.39
CA PHE A 20 -15.20 -15.61 5.94
C PHE A 20 -15.20 -17.12 6.19
N GLU A 21 -14.22 -17.88 5.71
CA GLU A 21 -14.15 -19.34 5.88
C GLU A 21 -14.24 -19.75 7.37
N PRO A 22 -13.53 -19.12 8.31
CA PRO A 22 -13.65 -19.44 9.73
C PRO A 22 -15.03 -19.13 10.30
N LEU A 23 -15.71 -18.07 9.83
CA LEU A 23 -17.06 -17.72 10.28
C LEU A 23 -18.09 -18.78 9.88
N PHE A 24 -17.97 -19.32 8.67
CA PHE A 24 -18.89 -20.34 8.17
C PHE A 24 -18.55 -21.76 8.65
N SER A 25 -17.32 -22.01 9.12
CA SER A 25 -16.88 -23.33 9.60
C SER A 25 -16.89 -23.49 11.12
N ASN A 26 -17.07 -22.42 11.89
CA ASN A 26 -17.05 -22.43 13.34
C ASN A 26 -18.18 -21.55 13.91
N ASP A 27 -19.14 -22.18 14.58
CA ASP A 27 -20.31 -21.55 15.19
C ASP A 27 -19.97 -20.55 16.32
N ARG A 28 -18.78 -20.68 16.92
CA ARG A 28 -18.25 -19.75 17.94
C ARG A 28 -17.49 -18.58 17.33
N ALA A 29 -17.17 -18.61 16.04
CA ALA A 29 -16.42 -17.55 15.39
C ALA A 29 -17.29 -16.30 15.21
N TRP A 30 -16.69 -15.16 15.45
CA TRP A 30 -17.29 -13.85 15.23
C TRP A 30 -16.18 -12.79 15.15
N GLY A 31 -16.51 -11.62 14.63
CA GLY A 31 -15.59 -10.50 14.71
C GLY A 31 -16.03 -9.24 14.00
N VAL A 32 -15.32 -8.17 14.30
CA VAL A 32 -15.42 -6.88 13.66
C VAL A 32 -14.15 -6.62 12.87
N LEU A 33 -14.30 -6.18 11.63
CA LEU A 33 -13.18 -5.83 10.77
C LEU A 33 -13.38 -4.44 10.19
N ILE A 34 -12.37 -3.58 10.36
CA ILE A 34 -12.31 -2.29 9.70
C ILE A 34 -11.52 -2.42 8.39
N ILE A 35 -12.09 -1.96 7.29
CA ILE A 35 -11.42 -1.90 5.98
C ILE A 35 -11.27 -0.43 5.56
N ARG A 36 -10.03 0.02 5.39
CA ARG A 36 -9.72 1.39 5.00
C ARG A 36 -8.87 1.47 3.74
N GLY A 37 -8.79 2.65 3.13
CA GLY A 37 -7.92 2.92 1.99
C GLY A 37 -8.49 3.93 1.01
N PRO A 38 -7.72 4.31 -0.03
CA PRO A 38 -8.18 5.24 -1.04
C PRO A 38 -9.51 4.90 -1.69
N ARG A 39 -10.24 5.93 -2.14
CA ARG A 39 -11.42 5.72 -2.97
C ARG A 39 -11.00 5.11 -4.31
N ARG A 40 -11.93 4.41 -4.97
CA ARG A 40 -11.74 3.79 -6.30
C ARG A 40 -10.71 2.65 -6.44
N ILE A 41 -10.11 2.18 -5.34
CA ILE A 41 -9.19 1.02 -5.35
C ILE A 41 -9.86 -0.36 -5.36
N GLY A 42 -11.20 -0.42 -5.22
CA GLY A 42 -11.96 -1.66 -5.27
C GLY A 42 -12.33 -2.31 -3.93
N LYS A 43 -12.42 -1.54 -2.83
CA LYS A 43 -12.91 -2.01 -1.52
C LYS A 43 -14.33 -2.62 -1.63
N THR A 44 -15.31 -1.80 -2.01
CA THR A 44 -16.71 -2.18 -2.27
C THR A 44 -16.82 -3.34 -3.25
N SER A 45 -16.09 -3.28 -4.37
CA SER A 45 -16.11 -4.36 -5.38
C SER A 45 -15.62 -5.68 -4.80
N THR A 46 -14.53 -5.68 -4.01
CA THR A 46 -13.99 -6.89 -3.39
C THR A 46 -15.01 -7.54 -2.44
N LEU A 47 -15.68 -6.74 -1.60
CA LEU A 47 -16.70 -7.24 -0.68
C LEU A 47 -17.93 -7.79 -1.42
N LYS A 48 -18.41 -7.09 -2.45
CA LYS A 48 -19.53 -7.57 -3.28
C LYS A 48 -19.20 -8.87 -4.01
N TYR A 49 -17.96 -9.01 -4.50
CA TYR A 49 -17.51 -10.26 -5.11
C TYR A 49 -17.44 -11.41 -4.11
N LEU A 50 -16.95 -11.17 -2.88
CA LEU A 50 -16.94 -12.19 -1.81
C LEU A 50 -18.35 -12.67 -1.50
N ILE A 51 -19.30 -11.75 -1.32
CA ILE A 51 -20.71 -12.09 -1.10
C ILE A 51 -21.26 -12.91 -2.27
N LYS A 52 -21.03 -12.45 -3.51
CA LYS A 52 -21.50 -13.14 -4.72
C LYS A 52 -20.97 -14.58 -4.78
N ASP A 53 -19.68 -14.79 -4.55
CA ASP A 53 -19.04 -16.11 -4.62
C ASP A 53 -19.60 -17.06 -3.55
N TYR A 54 -19.76 -16.59 -2.30
CA TYR A 54 -20.37 -17.41 -1.25
C TYR A 54 -21.83 -17.78 -1.57
N ILE A 55 -22.64 -16.84 -2.07
CA ILE A 55 -24.01 -17.15 -2.50
C ILE A 55 -23.99 -18.20 -3.63
N GLN A 56 -23.07 -18.09 -4.59
CA GLN A 56 -22.91 -19.05 -5.68
C GLN A 56 -22.44 -20.43 -5.21
N ARG A 57 -21.71 -20.52 -4.09
CA ARG A 57 -21.33 -21.77 -3.43
C ARG A 57 -22.48 -22.42 -2.63
N GLY A 58 -23.64 -21.79 -2.57
CA GLY A 58 -24.84 -22.31 -1.91
C GLY A 58 -25.09 -21.78 -0.50
N TYR A 59 -24.30 -20.81 -0.03
CA TYR A 59 -24.59 -20.14 1.26
C TYR A 59 -25.84 -19.27 1.15
N ASN A 60 -26.63 -19.22 2.23
CA ASN A 60 -27.90 -18.48 2.25
C ASN A 60 -27.67 -16.98 1.98
N SER A 61 -28.35 -16.41 0.98
CA SER A 61 -28.24 -14.99 0.67
C SER A 61 -28.70 -14.07 1.82
N LYS A 62 -29.60 -14.55 2.69
CA LYS A 62 -30.04 -13.82 3.89
C LYS A 62 -28.98 -13.73 4.98
N SER A 63 -27.88 -14.48 4.88
CA SER A 63 -26.71 -14.35 5.76
C SER A 63 -25.87 -13.12 5.46
N PHE A 64 -26.15 -12.39 4.38
CA PHE A 64 -25.38 -11.21 3.98
C PHE A 64 -26.27 -9.97 3.96
N ILE A 65 -25.92 -8.98 4.78
CA ILE A 65 -26.58 -7.68 4.82
C ILE A 65 -25.57 -6.63 4.42
N TYR A 66 -25.89 -5.87 3.38
CA TYR A 66 -25.02 -4.81 2.85
C TYR A 66 -25.73 -3.47 2.97
N LEU A 67 -25.13 -2.54 3.69
CA LEU A 67 -25.61 -1.18 3.85
C LEU A 67 -24.59 -0.23 3.22
N ALA A 68 -25.00 0.48 2.16
CA ALA A 68 -24.25 1.61 1.63
C ALA A 68 -24.65 2.85 2.44
N LEU A 69 -23.66 3.46 3.11
CA LEU A 69 -23.85 4.55 4.06
C LEU A 69 -23.29 5.88 3.53
N ASP A 70 -23.05 5.98 2.22
CA ASP A 70 -22.51 7.17 1.55
C ASP A 70 -23.59 8.16 1.07
N SER A 71 -24.88 7.82 1.15
CA SER A 71 -25.98 8.71 0.79
C SER A 71 -26.49 9.52 1.99
N ASP A 72 -26.48 10.86 1.84
CA ASP A 72 -27.04 11.79 2.83
C ASP A 72 -28.57 11.63 2.99
N GLU A 73 -29.24 11.01 2.03
CA GLU A 73 -30.70 10.91 1.95
C GLU A 73 -31.33 10.08 3.08
N LEU A 74 -30.64 9.09 3.62
CA LEU A 74 -31.24 8.19 4.61
C LEU A 74 -31.46 8.86 5.99
N PHE A 75 -30.77 9.97 6.31
CA PHE A 75 -30.71 10.49 7.69
C PHE A 75 -30.63 12.02 7.84
N ARG A 76 -31.24 12.80 6.94
CA ARG A 76 -31.25 14.29 7.03
C ARG A 76 -31.90 14.82 8.32
N ASP A 77 -32.79 14.04 8.96
CA ASP A 77 -33.66 14.54 10.04
C ASP A 77 -33.50 13.87 11.42
N PHE A 78 -32.50 12.99 11.62
CA PHE A 78 -32.34 12.24 12.88
C PHE A 78 -30.97 12.45 13.54
N ASP A 79 -30.93 12.35 14.88
CA ASP A 79 -29.67 12.32 15.65
C ASP A 79 -28.88 11.05 15.28
N LYS A 80 -27.95 11.21 14.32
CA LYS A 80 -27.23 10.17 13.58
C LYS A 80 -26.53 9.11 14.45
N ARG A 81 -26.36 9.36 15.76
CA ARG A 81 -25.62 8.49 16.70
C ARG A 81 -26.43 7.29 17.22
N ARG A 82 -27.69 7.48 17.60
CA ARG A 82 -28.52 6.38 18.18
C ARG A 82 -29.02 5.43 17.10
N TYR A 83 -29.29 5.98 15.93
CA TYR A 83 -29.90 5.23 14.84
C TYR A 83 -29.04 4.08 14.32
N LEU A 84 -27.72 4.27 14.13
CA LEU A 84 -26.87 3.19 13.61
C LEU A 84 -26.85 1.97 14.55
N ARG A 85 -26.80 2.21 15.87
CA ARG A 85 -26.86 1.14 16.86
C ARG A 85 -28.18 0.38 16.76
N GLU A 86 -29.29 1.10 16.79
CA GLU A 86 -30.65 0.54 16.76
C GLU A 86 -30.89 -0.23 15.45
N LEU A 87 -30.49 0.34 14.31
CA LEU A 87 -30.57 -0.29 13.00
C LEU A 87 -29.80 -1.61 12.95
N VAL A 88 -28.53 -1.61 13.39
CA VAL A 88 -27.71 -2.83 13.36
C VAL A 88 -28.27 -3.88 14.33
N ASP A 89 -28.74 -3.47 15.52
CA ASP A 89 -29.37 -4.37 16.49
C ASP A 89 -30.66 -5.00 15.94
N GLU A 90 -31.49 -4.21 15.25
CA GLU A 90 -32.71 -4.70 14.59
C GLU A 90 -32.39 -5.67 13.44
N ILE A 91 -31.38 -5.36 12.63
CA ILE A 91 -30.89 -6.27 11.59
C ILE A 91 -30.44 -7.59 12.21
N ILE A 92 -29.67 -7.56 13.29
CA ILE A 92 -29.23 -8.77 13.99
C ILE A 92 -30.44 -9.56 14.48
N ARG A 93 -31.40 -8.93 15.18
CA ARG A 93 -32.62 -9.59 15.66
C ARG A 93 -33.45 -10.22 14.54
N LYS A 94 -33.53 -9.57 13.39
CA LYS A 94 -34.37 -10.00 12.26
C LYS A 94 -33.73 -11.09 11.40
N PHE A 95 -32.41 -11.02 11.19
CA PHE A 95 -31.71 -11.86 10.22
C PHE A 95 -30.81 -12.93 10.84
N LYS A 96 -30.36 -12.79 12.09
CA LYS A 96 -29.55 -13.82 12.74
C LYS A 96 -30.42 -15.03 13.06
N LYS A 97 -30.08 -16.17 12.47
CA LYS A 97 -30.71 -17.45 12.77
C LYS A 97 -29.78 -18.37 13.57
N PRO A 98 -30.32 -19.39 14.27
CA PRO A 98 -29.51 -20.46 14.85
C PRO A 98 -28.67 -21.14 13.76
N ASN A 99 -27.41 -21.44 14.05
CA ASN A 99 -26.46 -22.15 13.17
C ASN A 99 -26.20 -21.55 11.78
N GLU A 100 -26.76 -20.38 11.46
CA GLU A 100 -26.41 -19.63 10.24
C GLU A 100 -25.65 -18.36 10.64
N PRO A 101 -24.44 -18.12 10.11
CA PRO A 101 -23.75 -16.87 10.39
C PRO A 101 -24.44 -15.69 9.70
N LEU A 102 -24.25 -14.50 10.26
CA LEU A 102 -24.72 -13.24 9.71
C LEU A 102 -23.52 -12.32 9.48
N ILE A 103 -23.32 -11.90 8.24
CA ILE A 103 -22.33 -10.92 7.84
C ILE A 103 -23.04 -9.60 7.55
N ILE A 104 -22.67 -8.56 8.28
CA ILE A 104 -23.17 -7.20 8.11
C ILE A 104 -22.04 -6.33 7.58
N ILE A 105 -22.25 -5.70 6.43
CA ILE A 105 -21.30 -4.78 5.82
C ILE A 105 -21.84 -3.36 5.92
N LEU A 106 -21.09 -2.49 6.58
CA LEU A 106 -21.36 -1.06 6.69
C LEU A 106 -20.36 -0.33 5.78
N ASP A 107 -20.75 -0.09 4.53
CA ASP A 107 -19.87 0.53 3.52
C ASP A 107 -19.89 2.06 3.64
N GLU A 108 -18.72 2.68 3.78
CA GLU A 108 -18.51 4.11 4.07
C GLU A 108 -19.14 4.56 5.40
N VAL A 109 -19.04 3.74 6.46
CA VAL A 109 -19.60 4.03 7.79
C VAL A 109 -19.11 5.36 8.40
N THR A 110 -17.97 5.88 7.92
CA THR A 110 -17.36 7.13 8.38
C THR A 110 -18.23 8.37 8.20
N PHE A 111 -19.33 8.30 7.44
CA PHE A 111 -20.35 9.36 7.39
C PHE A 111 -21.16 9.48 8.70
N TYR A 112 -21.06 8.50 9.62
CA TYR A 112 -21.84 8.41 10.84
C TYR A 112 -20.95 8.66 12.05
N LYS A 113 -20.91 9.91 12.53
CA LYS A 113 -20.13 10.26 13.72
C LYS A 113 -20.47 9.34 14.90
N GLY A 114 -19.46 8.73 15.52
CA GLY A 114 -19.65 7.84 16.68
C GLY A 114 -20.04 6.40 16.35
N TRP A 115 -19.93 5.97 15.09
CA TRP A 115 -20.20 4.59 14.66
C TRP A 115 -19.38 3.54 15.44
N ALA A 116 -18.11 3.84 15.74
CA ALA A 116 -17.24 2.94 16.49
C ALA A 116 -17.80 2.67 17.90
N ARG A 117 -18.32 3.71 18.57
CA ARG A 117 -19.02 3.59 19.85
C ARG A 117 -20.30 2.76 19.73
N ALA A 118 -21.07 2.94 18.66
CA ALA A 118 -22.28 2.17 18.43
C ALA A 118 -21.95 0.67 18.33
N ILE A 119 -20.92 0.30 17.56
CA ILE A 119 -20.45 -1.09 17.44
C ILE A 119 -19.93 -1.60 18.78
N LYS A 120 -19.10 -0.81 19.49
CA LYS A 120 -18.62 -1.15 20.83
C LYS A 120 -19.78 -1.51 21.76
N ASN A 121 -20.82 -0.69 21.79
CA ASN A 121 -21.97 -0.92 22.66
C ASN A 121 -22.75 -2.19 22.28
N LEU A 122 -22.82 -2.55 21.00
CA LEU A 122 -23.44 -3.79 20.53
C LEU A 122 -22.62 -5.03 20.90
N ILE A 123 -21.29 -4.91 20.92
CA ILE A 123 -20.41 -5.97 21.42
C ILE A 123 -20.56 -6.11 22.94
N ASP A 124 -20.48 -4.98 23.67
CA ASP A 124 -20.58 -4.97 25.13
C ASP A 124 -21.96 -5.48 25.61
N SER A 125 -23.04 -5.29 24.82
CA SER A 125 -24.37 -5.84 25.12
C SER A 125 -24.57 -7.30 24.67
N GLY A 126 -23.59 -7.90 24.00
CA GLY A 126 -23.69 -9.26 23.44
C GLY A 126 -24.55 -9.37 22.18
N SER A 127 -25.03 -8.25 21.61
CA SER A 127 -25.75 -8.24 20.34
C SER A 127 -24.84 -8.69 19.19
N ILE A 128 -23.58 -8.23 19.18
CA ILE A 128 -22.53 -8.75 18.29
C ILE A 128 -21.73 -9.79 19.07
N GLY A 129 -21.78 -11.04 18.61
CA GLY A 129 -21.14 -12.18 19.25
C GLY A 129 -21.08 -13.40 18.31
N PRO A 130 -20.96 -14.63 18.82
CA PRO A 130 -20.85 -15.86 18.04
C PRO A 130 -21.78 -15.93 16.82
N GLY A 131 -21.19 -16.22 15.65
CA GLY A 131 -21.89 -16.28 14.37
C GLY A 131 -22.24 -14.93 13.74
N ILE A 132 -21.73 -13.81 14.25
CA ILE A 132 -21.92 -12.48 13.65
C ILE A 132 -20.56 -11.93 13.22
N ALA A 133 -20.46 -11.52 11.97
CA ALA A 133 -19.34 -10.74 11.49
C ALA A 133 -19.79 -9.37 11.00
N LEU A 134 -19.09 -8.33 11.42
CA LEU A 134 -19.35 -6.97 10.98
C LEU A 134 -18.11 -6.42 10.27
N ILE A 135 -18.30 -5.96 9.03
CA ILE A 135 -17.25 -5.32 8.25
C ILE A 135 -17.62 -3.85 8.07
N ALA A 136 -16.83 -2.96 8.64
CA ALA A 136 -17.00 -1.52 8.49
C ALA A 136 -15.97 -1.01 7.48
N THR A 137 -16.39 -0.26 6.47
CA THR A 137 -15.47 0.36 5.51
C THR A 137 -15.45 1.88 5.68
N GLY A 138 -14.32 2.49 5.34
CA GLY A 138 -14.21 3.93 5.24
C GLY A 138 -13.09 4.34 4.30
N SER A 139 -13.12 5.61 3.87
CA SER A 139 -11.99 6.22 3.18
C SER A 139 -10.91 6.65 4.20
N TYR A 140 -10.34 7.83 4.04
CA TYR A 140 -9.07 8.22 4.63
C TYR A 140 -9.10 8.51 6.15
N SER A 141 -10.22 8.34 6.86
CA SER A 141 -10.52 9.06 8.11
C SER A 141 -9.61 8.78 9.33
N LEU A 142 -9.21 9.86 10.02
CA LEU A 142 -8.69 9.84 11.40
C LEU A 142 -9.68 9.14 12.35
N ASP A 143 -10.97 9.23 12.03
CA ASP A 143 -12.05 8.57 12.75
C ASP A 143 -11.84 7.04 12.83
N LEU A 144 -11.16 6.42 11.86
CA LEU A 144 -10.83 5.00 11.89
C LEU A 144 -9.66 4.68 12.83
N SER A 145 -8.68 5.59 12.96
CA SER A 145 -7.62 5.46 13.96
C SER A 145 -8.17 5.59 15.39
N SER A 146 -9.13 6.50 15.60
CA SER A 146 -9.87 6.59 16.86
C SER A 146 -10.80 5.40 17.06
N ALA A 147 -11.44 4.89 15.99
CA ALA A 147 -12.29 3.72 16.05
C ALA A 147 -11.50 2.49 16.46
N LYS A 148 -10.27 2.33 15.96
CA LYS A 148 -9.38 1.25 16.37
C LYS A 148 -9.05 1.31 17.85
N ARG A 149 -8.80 2.51 18.38
CA ARG A 149 -8.61 2.72 19.83
C ARG A 149 -9.89 2.43 20.62
N GLU A 150 -11.04 2.85 20.12
CA GLU A 150 -12.34 2.65 20.78
C GLU A 150 -12.78 1.17 20.80
N LEU A 151 -12.44 0.42 19.75
CA LEU A 151 -12.72 -1.01 19.59
C LEU A 151 -11.55 -1.92 20.02
N ALA A 152 -10.49 -1.37 20.61
CA ALA A 152 -9.32 -2.14 21.04
C ALA A 152 -9.74 -3.27 22.01
N GLY A 153 -9.30 -4.50 21.69
CA GLY A 153 -9.65 -5.71 22.44
C GLY A 153 -11.09 -6.19 22.23
N ARG A 154 -11.85 -5.56 21.33
CA ARG A 154 -13.26 -5.85 21.07
C ARG A 154 -13.52 -6.26 19.62
N PHE A 155 -12.48 -6.57 18.84
CA PHE A 155 -12.65 -7.00 17.46
C PHE A 155 -13.14 -8.45 17.31
N GLY A 156 -13.27 -9.19 18.42
CA GLY A 156 -13.62 -10.61 18.42
C GLY A 156 -12.50 -11.50 17.85
N PRO A 157 -12.60 -12.83 17.98
CA PRO A 157 -11.51 -13.74 17.59
C PRO A 157 -11.05 -13.59 16.13
N LEU A 158 -11.98 -13.34 15.20
CA LEU A 158 -11.65 -13.15 13.79
C LEU A 158 -11.03 -11.77 13.51
N GLY A 159 -11.57 -10.72 14.13
CA GLY A 159 -11.05 -9.38 13.94
C GLY A 159 -9.67 -9.20 14.57
N GLU A 160 -9.43 -9.73 15.77
CA GLU A 160 -8.12 -9.69 16.44
C GLU A 160 -7.04 -10.44 15.64
N ARG A 161 -7.40 -11.57 15.00
CA ARG A 161 -6.50 -12.28 14.05
C ARG A 161 -6.04 -11.36 12.93
N LEU A 162 -6.91 -10.47 12.48
CA LEU A 162 -6.64 -9.44 11.46
C LEU A 162 -6.22 -8.09 12.05
N ARG A 163 -5.90 -8.03 13.35
CA ARG A 163 -5.50 -6.82 14.08
C ARG A 163 -6.54 -5.68 14.04
N GLY A 164 -7.81 -6.07 13.89
CA GLY A 164 -8.99 -5.20 13.84
C GLY A 164 -9.15 -4.37 12.57
N GLU A 165 -8.10 -4.25 11.76
CA GLU A 165 -8.05 -3.31 10.65
C GLU A 165 -7.20 -3.82 9.49
N GLN A 166 -7.67 -3.63 8.26
CA GLN A 166 -6.95 -3.89 7.03
C GLN A 166 -6.95 -2.65 6.12
N PHE A 167 -5.79 -2.26 5.62
CA PHE A 167 -5.65 -1.18 4.64
C PHE A 167 -5.55 -1.76 3.22
N PHE A 168 -6.44 -1.32 2.36
CA PHE A 168 -6.37 -1.56 0.93
C PHE A 168 -5.52 -0.46 0.30
N TYR A 169 -4.42 -0.86 -0.33
CA TYR A 169 -3.59 0.04 -1.11
C TYR A 169 -3.98 -0.03 -2.59
N PRO A 170 -3.59 0.98 -3.41
CA PRO A 170 -3.49 0.78 -4.85
C PRO A 170 -2.72 -0.52 -5.15
N ARG A 171 -3.12 -1.26 -6.19
CA ARG A 171 -2.53 -2.55 -6.51
C ARG A 171 -1.02 -2.43 -6.71
N ARG A 172 -0.28 -3.36 -6.12
CA ARG A 172 1.16 -3.50 -6.36
C ARG A 172 1.43 -3.93 -7.78
N PHE A 173 2.64 -3.65 -8.25
CA PHE A 173 3.10 -4.14 -9.55
C PHE A 173 2.96 -5.67 -9.69
N ILE A 174 3.30 -6.46 -8.66
CA ILE A 174 3.09 -7.92 -8.69
C ILE A 174 1.60 -8.33 -8.84
N GLU A 175 0.68 -7.60 -8.22
CA GLU A 175 -0.75 -7.91 -8.30
C GLU A 175 -1.33 -7.57 -9.67
N MET A 176 -0.81 -6.51 -10.30
CA MET A 176 -1.15 -6.15 -11.66
C MET A 176 -0.60 -7.18 -12.66
N THR A 177 0.69 -7.52 -12.56
CA THR A 177 1.35 -8.46 -13.49
C THR A 177 0.77 -9.87 -13.39
N GLU A 178 0.51 -10.38 -12.17
CA GLU A 178 -0.18 -11.66 -11.97
C GLU A 178 -1.59 -11.66 -12.56
N ALA A 179 -2.31 -10.55 -12.48
CA ALA A 179 -3.60 -10.40 -13.12
C ALA A 179 -3.43 -10.49 -14.65
N ILE A 180 -2.65 -9.60 -15.24
CA ILE A 180 -2.56 -9.44 -16.70
C ILE A 180 -1.92 -10.64 -17.40
N LEU A 181 -0.79 -11.14 -16.91
CA LEU A 181 -0.05 -12.25 -17.52
C LEU A 181 -0.71 -13.63 -17.28
N GLY A 182 -1.73 -13.67 -16.41
CA GLY A 182 -2.62 -14.82 -16.28
C GLY A 182 -2.01 -16.06 -15.63
N SER A 183 -2.65 -17.21 -15.86
CA SER A 183 -2.36 -18.47 -15.15
C SER A 183 -0.95 -19.01 -15.41
N LYS A 184 -0.41 -18.87 -16.63
CA LYS A 184 0.94 -19.32 -16.96
C LYS A 184 1.99 -18.63 -16.10
N PHE A 185 1.91 -17.30 -15.99
CA PHE A 185 2.81 -16.52 -15.15
C PHE A 185 2.59 -16.80 -13.66
N GLN A 186 1.34 -16.91 -13.21
CA GLN A 186 1.05 -17.30 -11.82
C GLN A 186 1.59 -18.69 -11.45
N ASN A 187 1.54 -19.65 -12.38
CA ASN A 187 2.09 -20.99 -12.18
C ASN A 187 3.63 -20.97 -12.20
N PHE A 188 4.23 -20.12 -13.04
CA PHE A 188 5.68 -19.88 -13.03
C PHE A 188 6.12 -19.34 -11.66
N LEU A 189 5.41 -18.32 -11.16
CA LEU A 189 5.62 -17.75 -9.83
C LEU A 189 5.26 -18.75 -8.72
N GLY A 190 4.31 -19.66 -8.92
CA GLY A 190 4.01 -20.87 -8.13
C GLY A 190 4.16 -20.84 -6.59
N ARG A 191 3.19 -21.38 -5.84
CA ARG A 191 3.18 -21.38 -4.36
C ARG A 191 4.49 -21.80 -3.64
N ARG A 192 5.36 -22.61 -4.27
CA ARG A 192 6.68 -23.00 -3.72
C ARG A 192 7.84 -22.04 -4.09
N ARG A 193 7.80 -21.37 -5.24
CA ARG A 193 8.88 -20.51 -5.75
C ARG A 193 8.77 -19.05 -5.32
N TRP A 194 7.58 -18.58 -4.96
CA TRP A 194 7.35 -17.18 -4.57
C TRP A 194 6.41 -17.03 -3.35
N SER A 195 6.46 -18.00 -2.42
CA SER A 195 5.79 -17.85 -1.11
C SER A 195 6.29 -16.62 -0.36
N SER A 196 5.54 -16.12 0.62
CA SER A 196 5.97 -14.97 1.45
C SER A 196 7.36 -15.19 2.07
N GLY A 197 7.62 -16.38 2.61
CA GLY A 197 8.93 -16.73 3.16
C GLY A 197 10.03 -16.85 2.09
N ARG A 198 9.68 -17.30 0.87
CA ARG A 198 10.63 -17.39 -0.24
C ARG A 198 11.02 -15.99 -0.76
N ARG A 199 10.05 -15.09 -0.91
CA ARG A 199 10.27 -13.68 -1.28
C ARG A 199 11.11 -12.96 -0.23
N MET A 200 10.82 -13.18 1.05
CA MET A 200 11.64 -12.67 2.15
C MET A 200 13.09 -13.18 2.05
N GLY A 201 13.29 -14.49 1.82
CA GLY A 201 14.62 -15.06 1.64
C GLY A 201 15.36 -14.53 0.40
N LEU A 202 14.65 -14.22 -0.70
CA LEU A 202 15.22 -13.57 -1.88
C LEU A 202 15.67 -12.13 -1.56
N MET A 203 14.86 -11.37 -0.81
CA MET A 203 15.22 -10.03 -0.34
C MET A 203 16.45 -10.06 0.58
N GLU A 204 16.47 -10.97 1.55
CA GLU A 204 17.63 -11.19 2.42
C GLU A 204 18.86 -11.65 1.64
N TYR A 205 18.68 -12.45 0.58
CA TYR A 205 19.78 -12.83 -0.31
C TYR A 205 20.34 -11.64 -1.06
N LEU A 206 19.48 -10.79 -1.63
CA LEU A 206 19.90 -9.54 -2.27
C LEU A 206 20.63 -8.62 -1.31
N ALA A 207 20.23 -8.61 -0.03
CA ALA A 207 20.84 -7.79 1.00
C ALA A 207 22.06 -8.40 1.71
N GLY A 208 22.53 -9.59 1.29
CA GLY A 208 23.71 -10.23 1.89
C GLY A 208 23.47 -10.91 3.26
N PHE A 209 22.22 -11.20 3.62
CA PHE A 209 21.85 -11.89 4.87
C PHE A 209 21.73 -13.42 4.73
N GLN A 210 21.79 -13.95 3.51
CA GLN A 210 21.75 -15.38 3.22
C GLN A 210 23.16 -15.89 2.90
N THR A 211 23.49 -17.09 3.38
CA THR A 211 24.79 -17.72 3.13
C THR A 211 24.83 -18.42 1.77
N ASP A 212 26.02 -18.80 1.30
CA ASP A 212 26.15 -19.65 0.11
C ASP A 212 25.43 -20.98 0.28
N ARG A 213 25.46 -21.56 1.48
CA ARG A 213 24.72 -22.79 1.81
C ARG A 213 23.21 -22.58 1.67
N ASP A 214 22.69 -21.44 2.12
CA ASP A 214 21.29 -21.09 1.93
C ASP A 214 20.98 -20.98 0.43
N ASN A 215 21.80 -20.25 -0.34
CA ASN A 215 21.62 -20.13 -1.78
C ASN A 215 21.67 -21.48 -2.51
N MET A 216 22.54 -22.42 -2.14
CA MET A 216 22.56 -23.77 -2.71
C MET A 216 21.27 -24.55 -2.37
N ARG A 217 20.80 -24.46 -1.12
CA ARG A 217 19.57 -25.15 -0.67
C ARG A 217 18.33 -24.63 -1.38
N TYR A 218 18.29 -23.32 -1.58
CA TYR A 218 17.09 -22.58 -1.93
C TYR A 218 17.08 -22.13 -3.40
N ASN A 219 18.24 -22.03 -4.03
CA ASN A 219 18.46 -21.60 -5.41
C ASN A 219 18.02 -20.16 -5.69
N TYR A 220 18.38 -19.21 -4.81
CA TYR A 220 17.99 -17.80 -4.95
C TYR A 220 18.46 -17.19 -6.26
N LYS A 221 19.77 -17.27 -6.57
CA LYS A 221 20.36 -16.73 -7.80
C LYS A 221 19.70 -17.28 -9.07
N ASN A 222 19.47 -18.59 -9.09
CA ASN A 222 18.84 -19.27 -10.23
C ASN A 222 17.37 -18.86 -10.41
N ILE A 223 16.62 -18.63 -9.33
CA ILE A 223 15.24 -18.12 -9.42
C ILE A 223 15.25 -16.73 -10.06
N LEU A 224 16.10 -15.81 -9.59
CA LEU A 224 16.19 -14.46 -10.15
C LEU A 224 16.57 -14.48 -11.64
N ASN A 225 17.61 -15.24 -12.00
CA ASN A 225 18.05 -15.40 -13.39
C ASN A 225 16.95 -15.97 -14.28
N LYS A 226 16.26 -17.04 -13.85
CA LYS A 226 15.18 -17.65 -14.64
C LYS A 226 14.00 -16.71 -14.82
N THR A 227 13.63 -15.95 -13.80
CA THR A 227 12.54 -14.97 -13.92
C THR A 227 12.92 -13.85 -14.88
N SER A 228 14.15 -13.32 -14.77
CA SER A 228 14.63 -12.28 -15.69
C SER A 228 14.69 -12.78 -17.14
N GLN A 229 15.20 -14.00 -17.36
CA GLN A 229 15.27 -14.59 -18.70
C GLN A 229 13.88 -14.86 -19.31
N ALA A 230 12.93 -15.35 -18.50
CA ALA A 230 11.64 -15.79 -19.01
C ALA A 230 10.61 -14.66 -19.17
N HIS A 231 10.69 -13.61 -18.34
CA HIS A 231 9.59 -12.65 -18.21
C HIS A 231 10.01 -11.17 -18.19
N TYR A 232 11.30 -10.83 -18.27
CA TYR A 232 11.72 -9.42 -18.21
C TYR A 232 11.00 -8.55 -19.25
N ASP A 233 10.94 -8.98 -20.51
CA ASP A 233 10.41 -8.12 -21.59
C ASP A 233 8.91 -7.84 -21.40
N ASP A 234 8.12 -8.86 -21.01
CA ASP A 234 6.70 -8.71 -20.67
C ASP A 234 6.52 -7.77 -19.47
N LEU A 235 7.32 -7.96 -18.42
CA LEU A 235 7.25 -7.17 -17.20
C LEU A 235 7.67 -5.72 -17.43
N HIS A 236 8.73 -5.50 -18.20
CA HIS A 236 9.25 -4.18 -18.55
C HIS A 236 8.22 -3.40 -19.35
N ASN A 237 7.57 -4.06 -20.33
CA ASN A 237 6.46 -3.45 -21.07
C ASN A 237 5.29 -3.08 -20.13
N LEU A 238 4.93 -3.94 -19.18
CA LEU A 238 3.88 -3.63 -18.21
C LEU A 238 4.29 -2.51 -17.24
N PHE A 239 5.56 -2.42 -16.88
CA PHE A 239 6.06 -1.37 -16.00
C PHE A 239 6.02 -0.02 -16.71
N GLU A 240 6.72 0.10 -17.83
CA GLU A 240 6.90 1.34 -18.60
C GLU A 240 5.61 1.85 -19.23
N ASN A 241 4.84 0.96 -19.85
CA ASN A 241 3.70 1.37 -20.68
C ASN A 241 2.34 1.25 -19.99
N ILE A 242 2.27 0.70 -18.78
CA ILE A 242 1.01 0.58 -18.03
C ILE A 242 1.19 1.14 -16.63
N TYR A 243 2.06 0.57 -15.81
CA TYR A 243 2.13 0.86 -14.38
C TYR A 243 2.54 2.31 -14.07
N LEU A 244 3.53 2.85 -14.80
CA LEU A 244 3.97 4.25 -14.62
C LEU A 244 2.86 5.27 -14.95
N TYR A 245 1.92 4.91 -15.83
CA TYR A 245 0.80 5.78 -16.19
C TYR A 245 -0.41 5.57 -15.27
N SER A 246 -0.81 4.32 -15.05
CA SER A 246 -2.06 3.99 -14.36
C SER A 246 -1.93 3.84 -12.85
N GLY A 247 -0.70 3.68 -12.35
CA GLY A 247 -0.44 3.22 -10.99
C GLY A 247 -1.20 1.93 -10.68
N GLY A 248 -1.54 1.76 -9.41
CA GLY A 248 -2.30 0.63 -8.88
C GLY A 248 -3.82 0.77 -8.97
N TYR A 249 -4.37 1.78 -9.65
CA TYR A 249 -5.80 2.05 -9.69
C TYR A 249 -6.52 1.14 -10.70
N PRO A 250 -7.48 0.27 -10.30
CA PRO A 250 -8.05 -0.74 -11.18
C PRO A 250 -8.67 -0.21 -12.48
N ARG A 251 -9.38 0.93 -12.41
CA ARG A 251 -9.95 1.56 -13.61
C ARG A 251 -8.87 2.15 -14.52
N GLY A 252 -7.86 2.81 -13.96
CA GLY A 252 -6.73 3.33 -14.73
C GLY A 252 -6.00 2.20 -15.47
N ILE A 253 -5.72 1.09 -14.77
CA ILE A 253 -5.08 -0.10 -15.35
C ILE A 253 -5.92 -0.65 -16.51
N TYR A 254 -7.24 -0.77 -16.31
CA TYR A 254 -8.14 -1.25 -17.36
C TYR A 254 -8.11 -0.37 -18.62
N GLU A 255 -8.21 0.96 -18.47
CA GLU A 255 -8.18 1.88 -19.61
C GLU A 255 -6.80 1.86 -20.31
N ALA A 256 -5.72 1.77 -19.56
CA ALA A 256 -4.36 1.68 -20.09
C ALA A 256 -4.18 0.43 -20.95
N ILE A 257 -4.60 -0.75 -20.46
CA ILE A 257 -4.50 -2.00 -21.21
C ILE A 257 -5.40 -1.98 -22.44
N LYS A 258 -6.63 -1.49 -22.29
CA LYS A 258 -7.60 -1.43 -23.38
C LYS A 258 -7.08 -0.56 -24.53
N SER A 259 -6.50 0.60 -24.22
CA SER A 259 -5.94 1.52 -25.21
C SER A 259 -4.63 1.00 -25.80
N GLN A 260 -3.72 0.44 -24.99
CA GLN A 260 -2.45 -0.11 -25.48
C GLN A 260 -2.66 -1.18 -26.58
N LYS A 261 -3.72 -1.99 -26.49
CA LYS A 261 -4.10 -2.95 -27.56
C LYS A 261 -4.36 -2.29 -28.92
N THR A 262 -4.70 -1.01 -28.94
CA THR A 262 -4.95 -0.22 -30.15
C THR A 262 -3.71 0.56 -30.64
N GLY A 263 -2.56 0.37 -29.98
CA GLY A 263 -1.25 0.88 -30.42
C GLY A 263 -0.71 2.05 -29.60
N GLU A 264 -1.55 2.76 -28.85
CA GLU A 264 -1.13 3.87 -28.01
C GLU A 264 -1.86 3.85 -26.65
N ILE A 265 -1.14 4.16 -25.57
CA ILE A 265 -1.76 4.31 -24.27
C ILE A 265 -2.64 5.56 -24.26
N ASN A 266 -3.85 5.42 -23.73
CA ASN A 266 -4.78 6.51 -23.48
C ASN A 266 -5.63 6.20 -22.25
N ILE A 267 -5.48 7.03 -21.21
CA ILE A 267 -6.28 6.93 -19.99
C ILE A 267 -7.12 8.21 -19.90
N PRO A 268 -8.47 8.14 -19.89
CA PRO A 268 -9.30 9.32 -19.74
C PRO A 268 -8.87 10.16 -18.53
N PHE A 269 -8.67 11.47 -18.73
CA PHE A 269 -8.12 12.34 -17.67
C PHE A 269 -8.95 12.34 -16.39
N ALA A 270 -10.26 12.04 -16.49
CA ALA A 270 -11.16 11.80 -15.35
C ALA A 270 -10.68 10.72 -14.36
N ARG A 271 -9.83 9.77 -14.80
CA ARG A 271 -9.20 8.78 -13.90
C ARG A 271 -8.18 9.42 -12.95
N TYR A 272 -7.60 10.56 -13.33
CA TYR A 272 -6.70 11.35 -12.49
C TYR A 272 -7.47 12.44 -11.74
N SER A 273 -8.32 13.21 -12.43
CA SER A 273 -9.06 14.32 -11.80
C SER A 273 -10.11 13.81 -10.82
N ASP A 274 -11.02 12.95 -11.27
CA ASP A 274 -12.23 12.63 -10.50
C ASP A 274 -12.01 11.45 -9.57
N ASP A 275 -11.26 10.44 -10.01
CA ASP A 275 -11.05 9.23 -9.23
C ASP A 275 -9.94 9.38 -8.17
N ILE A 276 -9.12 10.44 -8.22
CA ILE A 276 -8.02 10.69 -7.28
C ILE A 276 -8.06 12.12 -6.73
N PHE A 277 -7.77 13.16 -7.54
CA PHE A 277 -7.56 14.53 -7.04
C PHE A 277 -8.80 15.10 -6.34
N ASN A 278 -9.93 15.12 -7.03
CA ASN A 278 -11.19 15.67 -6.51
C ASN A 278 -11.66 14.90 -5.28
N LEU A 279 -11.46 13.58 -5.22
CA LEU A 279 -11.79 12.78 -4.04
C LEU A 279 -10.84 13.07 -2.86
N LEU A 280 -9.54 13.22 -3.12
CA LEU A 280 -8.56 13.61 -2.11
C LEU A 280 -8.81 15.03 -1.58
N VAL A 281 -9.29 15.95 -2.41
CA VAL A 281 -9.66 17.30 -1.95
C VAL A 281 -10.97 17.24 -1.17
N THR A 282 -12.03 16.68 -1.74
CA THR A 282 -13.37 16.70 -1.12
C THR A 282 -13.46 15.89 0.17
N ASP A 283 -12.73 14.78 0.28
CA ASP A 283 -12.69 13.99 1.53
C ASP A 283 -11.99 14.76 2.66
N SER A 284 -11.19 15.80 2.40
CA SER A 284 -10.54 16.59 3.45
C SER A 284 -11.54 17.34 4.33
N LYS A 285 -12.71 17.70 3.77
CA LYS A 285 -13.80 18.34 4.53
C LYS A 285 -14.28 17.45 5.68
N LYS A 286 -14.21 16.12 5.53
CA LYS A 286 -14.57 15.17 6.59
C LYS A 286 -13.65 15.26 7.82
N PHE A 287 -12.49 15.87 7.66
CA PHE A 287 -11.48 16.12 8.70
C PHE A 287 -11.49 17.58 9.15
N GLU A 288 -12.52 18.34 8.76
CA GLU A 288 -12.62 19.77 9.08
C GLU A 288 -11.45 20.58 8.51
N LEU A 289 -10.90 20.12 7.37
CA LEU A 289 -9.80 20.77 6.65
C LEU A 289 -10.33 21.60 5.47
N SER A 290 -9.71 22.76 5.24
CA SER A 290 -9.97 23.59 4.05
C SER A 290 -9.48 22.91 2.77
N GLU A 291 -10.38 22.78 1.79
CA GLU A 291 -10.06 22.27 0.45
C GLU A 291 -9.04 23.15 -0.26
N ASP A 292 -9.14 24.47 -0.13
CA ASP A 292 -8.22 25.40 -0.79
C ASP A 292 -6.81 25.28 -0.21
N MET A 293 -6.70 25.08 1.10
CA MET A 293 -5.42 24.80 1.73
C MET A 293 -4.86 23.44 1.30
N ILE A 294 -5.68 22.39 1.17
CA ILE A 294 -5.23 21.12 0.59
C ILE A 294 -4.70 21.33 -0.83
N LYS A 295 -5.43 22.05 -1.69
CA LYS A 295 -4.97 22.35 -3.06
C LYS A 295 -3.66 23.11 -3.06
N GLN A 296 -3.47 24.07 -2.15
CA GLN A 296 -2.21 24.80 -1.97
C GLN A 296 -1.07 23.87 -1.54
N ILE A 297 -1.29 22.99 -0.56
CA ILE A 297 -0.27 22.01 -0.15
C ILE A 297 0.09 21.09 -1.33
N LEU A 298 -0.92 20.55 -2.01
CA LEU A 298 -0.74 19.65 -3.16
C LEU A 298 0.00 20.33 -4.32
N SER A 299 -0.18 21.64 -4.54
CA SER A 299 0.54 22.35 -5.60
C SER A 299 2.05 22.50 -5.32
N THR A 300 2.47 22.43 -4.04
CA THR A 300 3.89 22.42 -3.67
C THR A 300 4.61 21.09 -3.96
N VAL A 301 3.86 20.01 -4.21
CA VAL A 301 4.43 18.71 -4.57
C VAL A 301 4.90 18.76 -6.01
N ASN A 302 6.19 19.06 -6.20
CA ASN A 302 6.81 19.22 -7.52
C ASN A 302 7.40 17.92 -8.07
N LEU A 303 7.78 17.00 -7.18
CA LEU A 303 8.37 15.71 -7.54
C LEU A 303 7.71 14.60 -6.70
N PRO A 304 7.63 13.37 -7.22
CA PRO A 304 7.03 12.23 -6.52
C PRO A 304 7.92 11.72 -5.37
N SER A 305 9.23 11.96 -5.46
CA SER A 305 10.19 11.83 -4.37
C SER A 305 10.83 13.20 -4.16
N MET A 306 10.73 13.78 -2.95
CA MET A 306 11.36 15.07 -2.66
C MET A 306 11.73 15.22 -1.19
N ARG A 307 12.90 15.80 -0.93
CA ARG A 307 13.32 16.20 0.42
C ARG A 307 12.51 17.42 0.87
N LEU A 308 12.05 17.41 2.11
CA LEU A 308 11.33 18.51 2.72
C LEU A 308 12.28 19.37 3.55
N SER A 309 12.15 20.70 3.47
CA SER A 309 12.85 21.62 4.36
C SER A 309 12.22 21.55 5.76
N SER A 310 13.01 21.24 6.79
CA SER A 310 12.53 21.04 8.17
C SER A 310 11.38 20.01 8.31
N SER A 311 10.75 19.89 9.47
CA SER A 311 9.56 19.04 9.66
C SER A 311 8.35 19.58 8.87
N TYR A 312 8.25 19.17 7.60
CA TYR A 312 7.15 19.48 6.64
C TYR A 312 7.14 20.90 6.05
N GLY A 313 8.16 21.72 6.31
CA GLY A 313 8.18 23.15 5.99
C GLY A 313 7.86 23.47 4.53
N THR A 314 8.41 22.72 3.56
CA THR A 314 8.11 22.92 2.13
C THR A 314 6.62 22.84 1.80
N LEU A 315 5.89 21.96 2.48
CA LEU A 315 4.46 21.74 2.23
C LEU A 315 3.58 22.76 2.96
N THR A 316 4.03 23.26 4.12
CA THR A 316 3.18 23.99 5.06
C THR A 316 3.72 25.37 5.43
N GLN A 317 4.44 26.05 4.52
CA GLN A 317 5.09 27.34 4.80
C GLN A 317 4.14 28.41 5.39
N ASN A 318 2.85 28.35 5.06
CA ASN A 318 1.83 29.31 5.47
C ASN A 318 0.94 28.84 6.64
N LEU A 319 1.27 27.72 7.29
CA LEU A 319 0.44 27.13 8.36
C LEU A 319 1.10 27.23 9.72
N ARG A 320 0.26 27.37 10.77
CA ARG A 320 0.73 27.21 12.15
C ARG A 320 1.03 25.72 12.42
N LYS A 321 1.95 25.43 13.34
CA LYS A 321 2.36 24.06 13.67
C LYS A 321 1.19 23.09 13.95
N ASN A 322 0.22 23.50 14.76
CA ASN A 322 -0.95 22.66 15.09
C ASN A 322 -1.87 22.41 13.89
N GLU A 323 -1.86 23.31 12.89
CA GLU A 323 -2.61 23.13 11.65
C GLU A 323 -1.85 22.16 10.73
N THR A 324 -0.53 22.33 10.58
CA THR A 324 0.36 21.43 9.83
C THR A 324 0.11 19.97 10.20
N GLU A 325 0.10 19.64 11.49
CA GLU A 325 -0.10 18.25 11.96
C GLU A 325 -1.40 17.64 11.44
N LYS A 326 -2.50 18.40 11.36
CA LYS A 326 -3.79 17.90 10.87
C LYS A 326 -3.75 17.58 9.37
N TYR A 327 -3.16 18.48 8.58
CA TYR A 327 -3.03 18.31 7.14
C TYR A 327 -2.07 17.16 6.79
N ILE A 328 -0.94 17.06 7.47
CA ILE A 328 0.01 15.96 7.28
C ILE A 328 -0.62 14.62 7.69
N SER A 329 -1.29 14.57 8.85
CA SER A 329 -2.00 13.35 9.29
C SER A 329 -3.05 12.91 8.27
N TYR A 330 -3.74 13.86 7.61
CA TYR A 330 -4.66 13.56 6.52
C TYR A 330 -3.96 12.92 5.31
N LEU A 331 -2.85 13.50 4.86
CA LEU A 331 -2.06 12.97 3.74
C LEU A 331 -1.50 11.58 4.07
N GLU A 332 -1.01 11.33 5.28
CA GLU A 332 -0.53 10.00 5.71
C GLU A 332 -1.67 8.99 5.80
N ALA A 333 -2.78 9.36 6.43
CA ALA A 333 -3.96 8.52 6.55
C ALA A 333 -4.55 8.17 5.17
N SER A 334 -4.25 8.98 4.15
CA SER A 334 -4.64 8.68 2.78
C SER A 334 -3.98 7.41 2.23
N GLY A 335 -2.79 7.06 2.73
CA GLY A 335 -1.94 6.00 2.20
C GLY A 335 -1.29 6.32 0.84
N LEU A 336 -1.59 7.49 0.26
CA LEU A 336 -0.98 8.00 -0.97
C LEU A 336 0.34 8.74 -0.72
N PHE A 337 0.61 9.14 0.52
CA PHE A 337 1.84 9.85 0.89
C PHE A 337 2.57 9.12 2.02
N SER A 338 3.90 9.20 2.00
CA SER A 338 4.76 8.73 3.08
C SER A 338 5.84 9.75 3.35
N PHE A 339 6.14 9.97 4.62
CA PHE A 339 7.17 10.88 5.08
C PHE A 339 8.27 10.06 5.74
N LEU A 340 9.33 9.80 4.98
CA LEU A 340 10.41 8.93 5.39
C LEU A 340 11.40 9.73 6.25
N PRO A 341 11.71 9.27 7.47
CA PRO A 341 12.71 9.89 8.31
C PRO A 341 14.14 9.54 7.86
N ASN A 342 15.09 10.38 8.25
CA ASN A 342 16.49 10.25 7.85
C ASN A 342 17.31 9.40 8.83
N ILE A 343 18.22 8.59 8.30
CA ILE A 343 19.34 8.00 9.03
C ILE A 343 20.59 8.76 8.59
N SER A 344 21.11 9.65 9.46
CA SER A 344 22.28 10.49 9.16
C SER A 344 23.58 10.03 9.79
N SER A 345 23.50 9.18 10.82
CA SER A 345 24.65 8.70 11.58
C SER A 345 24.58 7.19 11.84
N PRO A 346 25.72 6.48 11.77
CA PRO A 346 25.85 5.08 12.20
C PRO A 346 25.28 4.76 13.58
N THR A 347 25.38 5.71 14.51
CA THR A 347 24.91 5.54 15.92
C THR A 347 23.41 5.29 16.03
N GLN A 348 22.65 5.60 14.97
CA GLN A 348 21.22 5.38 14.91
C GLN A 348 20.86 3.91 14.62
N ILE A 349 21.83 3.05 14.33
CA ILE A 349 21.66 1.63 14.07
C ILE A 349 22.35 0.86 15.21
N ASP A 350 21.55 0.16 16.01
CA ASP A 350 22.06 -0.66 17.11
C ASP A 350 21.71 -2.13 16.88
N LEU A 351 22.72 -2.93 16.49
CA LEU A 351 22.56 -4.36 16.31
C LEU A 351 22.37 -5.12 17.63
N GLY A 352 22.86 -4.58 18.75
CA GLY A 352 22.74 -5.21 20.08
C GLY A 352 21.31 -5.17 20.59
N SER A 353 20.63 -4.03 20.46
CA SER A 353 19.20 -3.90 20.74
C SER A 353 18.29 -4.23 19.55
N ALA A 354 18.89 -4.53 18.39
CA ALA A 354 18.20 -4.79 17.13
C ALA A 354 17.20 -3.68 16.76
N SER A 355 17.64 -2.43 16.90
CA SER A 355 16.81 -1.23 16.73
C SER A 355 17.45 -0.21 15.79
N VAL A 356 16.59 0.64 15.20
CA VAL A 356 16.99 1.78 14.38
C VAL A 356 16.20 2.99 14.86
N THR A 357 16.91 4.10 15.12
CA THR A 357 16.34 5.34 15.67
C THR A 357 16.55 6.51 14.71
N PRO A 358 15.65 6.71 13.73
CA PRO A 358 15.84 7.72 12.70
C PRO A 358 15.53 9.14 13.19
N ARG A 359 16.07 10.14 12.48
CA ARG A 359 15.84 11.57 12.67
C ARG A 359 14.56 12.01 11.96
N LYS A 360 13.69 12.73 12.66
CA LYS A 360 12.36 13.17 12.17
C LYS A 360 12.30 14.66 11.79
N ASP A 361 13.39 15.39 11.99
CA ASP A 361 13.56 16.79 11.60
C ASP A 361 13.95 16.95 10.12
N ARG A 362 14.45 15.87 9.49
CA ARG A 362 14.71 15.75 8.05
C ARG A 362 13.83 14.64 7.48
N LEU A 363 12.96 15.01 6.54
CA LEU A 363 11.97 14.10 5.97
C LEU A 363 12.07 14.09 4.44
N LYS A 364 11.85 12.92 3.85
CA LYS A 364 11.67 12.73 2.41
C LYS A 364 10.22 12.35 2.15
N LEU A 365 9.53 13.17 1.35
CA LEU A 365 8.18 12.88 0.88
C LEU A 365 8.25 11.88 -0.27
N ILE A 366 7.44 10.83 -0.18
CA ILE A 366 7.18 9.88 -1.25
C ILE A 366 5.68 9.89 -1.57
N VAL A 367 5.33 10.16 -2.81
CA VAL A 367 3.99 9.87 -3.36
C VAL A 367 3.96 8.41 -3.78
N ASN A 368 3.16 7.62 -3.07
CA ASN A 368 3.25 6.16 -3.06
C ASN A 368 2.68 5.44 -4.28
N ASP A 369 2.12 6.18 -5.24
CA ASP A 369 1.52 5.62 -6.44
C ASP A 369 1.71 6.56 -7.64
N PRO A 370 2.11 6.05 -8.82
CA PRO A 370 2.34 6.89 -9.99
C PRO A 370 1.12 7.71 -10.42
N ALA A 371 -0.07 7.10 -10.45
CA ALA A 371 -1.27 7.82 -10.84
C ALA A 371 -1.67 8.85 -9.79
N ALA A 372 -1.37 8.61 -8.51
CA ALA A 372 -1.54 9.63 -7.48
C ALA A 372 -0.65 10.84 -7.73
N PHE A 373 0.65 10.65 -8.01
CA PHE A 373 1.54 11.76 -8.33
C PHE A 373 1.10 12.53 -9.58
N ILE A 374 0.84 11.82 -10.69
CA ILE A 374 0.38 12.42 -11.94
C ILE A 374 -0.88 13.26 -11.70
N SER A 375 -1.85 12.69 -10.98
CA SER A 375 -3.08 13.37 -10.60
C SER A 375 -2.83 14.65 -9.80
N ILE A 376 -2.06 14.55 -8.72
CA ILE A 376 -1.74 15.69 -7.86
C ILE A 376 -1.05 16.79 -8.66
N PHE A 377 0.03 16.44 -9.36
CA PHE A 377 0.88 17.40 -10.06
C PHE A 377 0.11 18.15 -11.15
N LEU A 378 -0.63 17.42 -12.00
CA LEU A 378 -1.33 17.99 -13.15
C LEU A 378 -2.61 18.71 -12.74
N CYS A 379 -3.45 18.11 -11.89
CA CYS A 379 -4.71 18.73 -11.49
C CYS A 379 -4.49 20.00 -10.65
N SER A 380 -3.46 20.04 -9.78
CA SER A 380 -3.12 21.27 -9.05
C SER A 380 -2.60 22.39 -9.96
N ARG A 381 -2.28 22.09 -11.23
CA ARG A 381 -1.80 23.02 -12.26
C ARG A 381 -2.82 23.24 -13.39
N GLY A 382 -4.07 22.83 -13.18
CA GLY A 382 -5.18 23.09 -14.10
C GLY A 382 -5.17 22.26 -15.39
N ALA A 383 -4.43 21.14 -15.41
CA ALA A 383 -4.46 20.22 -16.54
C ALA A 383 -5.83 19.56 -16.72
N THR A 384 -6.15 19.18 -17.95
CA THR A 384 -7.45 18.60 -18.34
C THR A 384 -7.35 17.45 -19.34
N THR A 385 -6.17 17.19 -19.93
CA THR A 385 -6.01 16.20 -21.01
C THR A 385 -4.95 15.14 -20.69
N PHE A 386 -5.08 13.97 -21.33
CA PHE A 386 -4.13 12.88 -21.17
C PHE A 386 -2.76 13.16 -21.82
N ASP A 387 -2.69 13.97 -22.88
CA ASP A 387 -1.41 14.30 -23.51
C ASP A 387 -0.45 15.03 -22.56
N GLN A 388 -0.99 15.81 -21.60
CA GLN A 388 -0.19 16.43 -20.55
C GLN A 388 0.47 15.38 -19.63
N VAL A 389 -0.13 14.20 -19.46
CA VAL A 389 0.47 13.07 -18.74
C VAL A 389 1.67 12.53 -19.52
N LYS A 390 1.54 12.36 -20.83
CA LYS A 390 2.66 11.90 -21.68
C LYS A 390 3.82 12.90 -21.62
N ILE A 391 3.52 14.21 -21.73
CA ILE A 391 4.54 15.27 -21.64
C ILE A 391 5.24 15.23 -20.28
N LEU A 392 4.50 15.09 -19.18
CA LEU A 392 5.08 14.98 -17.84
C LEU A 392 6.05 13.79 -17.71
N LEU A 393 5.69 12.64 -18.28
CA LEU A 393 6.53 11.43 -18.21
C LEU A 393 7.69 11.39 -19.23
N LEU A 394 7.77 12.38 -20.12
CA LEU A 394 8.93 12.63 -20.97
C LEU A 394 10.00 13.48 -20.26
N ASP A 395 9.65 14.18 -19.18
CA ASP A 395 10.61 14.92 -18.37
C ASP A 395 11.53 13.94 -17.62
N GLY A 396 12.84 14.01 -17.90
CA GLY A 396 13.82 13.08 -17.34
C GLY A 396 13.94 13.17 -15.82
N GLY A 397 13.84 14.38 -15.26
CA GLY A 397 13.92 14.59 -13.81
C GLY A 397 12.69 14.03 -13.09
N VAL A 398 11.50 14.27 -13.63
CA VAL A 398 10.26 13.68 -13.11
C VAL A 398 10.30 12.15 -13.20
N ARG A 399 10.77 11.60 -14.32
CA ARG A 399 10.82 10.16 -14.55
C ARG A 399 11.79 9.45 -13.60
N GLU A 400 12.95 10.06 -13.34
CA GLU A 400 13.92 9.54 -12.37
C GLU A 400 13.34 9.48 -10.96
N HIS A 401 12.77 10.58 -10.47
CA HIS A 401 12.17 10.63 -9.14
C HIS A 401 10.91 9.75 -9.05
N LEU A 402 10.16 9.59 -10.15
CA LEU A 402 8.99 8.71 -10.19
C LEU A 402 9.40 7.25 -10.06
N PHE A 403 10.44 6.85 -10.78
CA PHE A 403 11.03 5.52 -10.65
C PHE A 403 11.49 5.26 -9.21
N GLU A 404 12.22 6.21 -8.62
CA GLU A 404 12.63 6.15 -7.22
C GLU A 404 11.43 6.00 -6.28
N ALA A 405 10.41 6.86 -6.41
CA ALA A 405 9.20 6.82 -5.59
C ALA A 405 8.47 5.47 -5.70
N VAL A 406 8.41 4.86 -6.90
CA VAL A 406 7.83 3.52 -7.09
C VAL A 406 8.64 2.46 -6.35
N VAL A 407 9.97 2.45 -6.51
CA VAL A 407 10.86 1.48 -5.84
C VAL A 407 10.76 1.61 -4.32
N VAL A 408 10.90 2.83 -3.81
CA VAL A 408 10.91 3.13 -2.38
C VAL A 408 9.55 2.85 -1.74
N SER A 409 8.45 3.30 -2.37
CA SER A 409 7.10 3.06 -1.84
C SER A 409 6.76 1.56 -1.76
N HIS A 410 7.29 0.73 -2.65
CA HIS A 410 7.03 -0.71 -2.61
C HIS A 410 7.71 -1.43 -1.43
N LEU A 411 8.77 -0.86 -0.84
CA LEU A 411 9.41 -1.42 0.36
C LEU A 411 8.43 -1.53 1.55
N ARG A 412 7.33 -0.76 1.54
CA ARG A 412 6.29 -0.87 2.58
C ARG A 412 5.57 -2.22 2.54
N TYR A 413 5.52 -2.89 1.38
CA TYR A 413 4.83 -4.16 1.17
C TYR A 413 5.67 -5.41 1.42
N MET A 414 6.94 -5.21 1.78
CA MET A 414 7.84 -6.29 2.14
C MET A 414 7.18 -7.33 3.04
N PRO A 415 7.38 -8.65 2.81
CA PRO A 415 6.91 -9.67 3.73
C PRO A 415 7.56 -9.49 5.11
N ARG A 416 6.77 -9.12 6.13
CA ARG A 416 7.26 -8.85 7.50
C ARG A 416 6.89 -9.98 8.45
N ILE A 417 7.77 -10.25 9.42
CA ILE A 417 7.51 -11.18 10.53
C ILE A 417 7.08 -10.42 11.79
N ARG A 418 7.74 -9.31 12.12
CA ARG A 418 7.39 -8.41 13.24
C ARG A 418 7.26 -6.97 12.70
N ILE A 419 6.24 -6.24 13.16
CA ILE A 419 5.97 -4.87 12.71
C ILE A 419 6.56 -3.92 13.74
N ALA A 420 7.71 -3.30 13.42
CA ALA A 420 8.05 -2.01 14.00
C ALA A 420 7.13 -0.96 13.35
N PRO A 421 6.54 -0.03 14.13
CA PRO A 421 5.63 1.00 13.61
C PRO A 421 6.32 1.94 12.62
N GLU A 422 7.61 2.20 12.81
CA GLU A 422 8.50 2.92 11.89
C GLU A 422 9.63 1.99 11.50
N ASN A 423 9.69 1.65 10.21
CA ASN A 423 10.60 0.63 9.71
C ASN A 423 11.18 0.95 8.33
N MET A 424 10.98 2.18 7.89
CA MET A 424 11.44 2.71 6.63
C MET A 424 11.96 4.14 6.82
N GLY A 425 12.93 4.51 6.00
CA GLY A 425 13.61 5.79 5.98
C GLY A 425 14.41 5.94 4.71
N TYR A 426 15.40 6.82 4.75
CA TYR A 426 16.43 6.99 3.73
C TYR A 426 17.75 7.35 4.43
N ILE A 427 18.88 7.28 3.72
CA ILE A 427 20.19 7.58 4.31
C ILE A 427 20.79 8.79 3.61
N ILE A 428 20.82 9.93 4.30
CA ILE A 428 21.63 11.09 3.93
C ILE A 428 22.52 11.49 5.11
N THR A 429 23.83 11.54 4.87
CA THR A 429 24.83 11.85 5.89
C THR A 429 24.72 13.29 6.39
N GLU A 430 25.43 13.62 7.46
CA GLU A 430 25.48 15.00 7.97
C GLU A 430 26.07 15.98 6.95
N ASP A 431 26.98 15.50 6.09
CA ASP A 431 27.59 16.23 4.98
C ASP A 431 26.69 16.31 3.73
N GLU A 432 25.40 16.00 3.86
CA GLU A 432 24.39 16.06 2.79
C GLU A 432 24.65 15.09 1.62
N GLU A 433 25.38 13.99 1.86
CA GLU A 433 25.58 12.93 0.88
C GLU A 433 24.50 11.86 0.98
N GLU A 434 23.70 11.66 -0.08
CA GLU A 434 22.67 10.62 -0.13
C GLU A 434 23.28 9.26 -0.49
N LEU A 435 23.27 8.34 0.49
CA LEU A 435 23.84 7.00 0.34
C LEU A 435 22.81 5.95 -0.11
N ALA A 436 21.53 6.18 0.18
CA ALA A 436 20.43 5.31 -0.24
C ALA A 436 19.10 6.06 -0.30
N ASP A 437 18.39 5.94 -1.42
CA ASP A 437 17.06 6.51 -1.65
C ASP A 437 15.99 5.95 -0.71
N GLY A 438 16.09 4.65 -0.43
CA GLY A 438 15.21 3.92 0.47
C GLY A 438 16.02 3.07 1.45
N PHE A 439 15.61 3.09 2.70
CA PHE A 439 16.17 2.24 3.75
C PHE A 439 15.04 1.55 4.50
N ALA A 440 15.07 0.23 4.60
CA ALA A 440 14.08 -0.54 5.34
C ALA A 440 14.76 -1.48 6.35
N TRP A 441 14.12 -1.66 7.50
CA TRP A 441 14.61 -2.56 8.54
C TRP A 441 13.50 -3.42 9.15
N TYR A 442 13.85 -4.63 9.58
CA TYR A 442 12.95 -5.55 10.26
C TYR A 442 13.74 -6.68 10.94
N LEU A 443 13.06 -7.44 11.80
CA LEU A 443 13.60 -8.66 12.41
C LEU A 443 13.22 -9.90 11.61
N ASP A 444 14.20 -10.72 11.27
CA ASP A 444 13.98 -12.00 10.60
C ASP A 444 13.45 -13.08 11.58
N ARG A 445 13.29 -14.32 11.10
CA ARG A 445 12.82 -15.46 11.92
C ARG A 445 13.76 -15.81 13.07
N SER A 446 15.03 -15.43 12.96
CA SER A 446 16.08 -15.68 13.93
C SER A 446 16.29 -14.47 14.86
N ASN A 447 15.37 -13.49 14.85
CA ASN A 447 15.48 -12.21 15.55
C ASN A 447 16.72 -11.38 15.18
N ARG A 448 17.29 -11.57 13.99
CA ARG A 448 18.39 -10.75 13.49
C ARG A 448 17.83 -9.48 12.85
N LEU A 449 18.48 -8.34 13.10
CA LEU A 449 18.16 -7.09 12.41
C LEU A 449 18.63 -7.17 10.96
N VAL A 450 17.67 -7.15 10.03
CA VAL A 450 17.91 -7.07 8.60
C VAL A 450 17.80 -5.62 8.17
N LEU A 451 18.83 -5.13 7.47
CA LEU A 451 18.92 -3.77 6.95
C LEU A 451 18.98 -3.81 5.42
N LEU A 452 18.12 -3.01 4.78
CA LEU A 452 17.96 -2.98 3.34
C LEU A 452 18.15 -1.55 2.84
N ALA A 453 19.34 -1.27 2.32
CA ALA A 453 19.60 -0.03 1.60
C ALA A 453 19.31 -0.24 0.11
N VAL A 454 18.54 0.67 -0.47
CA VAL A 454 18.11 0.64 -1.86
C VAL A 454 18.43 1.98 -2.52
N GLU A 455 19.12 1.91 -3.65
CA GLU A 455 19.33 3.02 -4.58
C GLU A 455 18.54 2.73 -5.86
N ALA A 456 17.80 3.70 -6.38
CA ALA A 456 17.04 3.57 -7.61
C ALA A 456 17.71 4.40 -8.73
N LYS A 457 18.14 3.74 -9.81
CA LYS A 457 18.76 4.39 -10.97
C LYS A 457 17.96 4.13 -12.24
N TYR A 458 17.25 5.15 -12.72
CA TYR A 458 16.46 5.04 -13.94
C TYR A 458 17.34 5.00 -15.21
N THR A 459 18.35 5.87 -15.31
CA THR A 459 19.15 6.08 -16.54
C THR A 459 20.52 5.41 -16.47
N GLN A 460 20.98 4.80 -17.57
CA GLN A 460 22.27 4.11 -17.64
C GLN A 460 23.50 5.03 -17.61
N LYS A 461 23.36 6.31 -18.03
CA LYS A 461 24.47 7.27 -18.05
C LYS A 461 25.05 7.55 -16.64
N ASP A 462 24.27 7.27 -15.59
CA ASP A 462 24.61 7.56 -14.20
C ASP A 462 24.82 6.29 -13.34
N VAL A 463 24.87 5.10 -13.93
CA VAL A 463 25.26 3.88 -13.20
C VAL A 463 26.78 3.81 -13.13
N GLY A 464 27.38 4.81 -12.47
CA GLY A 464 28.80 4.81 -12.17
C GLY A 464 29.11 3.68 -11.20
N ILE A 465 29.58 2.53 -11.70
CA ILE A 465 29.95 1.38 -10.84
C ILE A 465 30.93 1.81 -9.74
N GLY A 466 31.81 2.78 -10.02
CA GLY A 466 32.71 3.37 -9.03
C GLY A 466 31.96 4.06 -7.88
N GLU A 467 30.92 4.84 -8.19
CA GLU A 467 30.06 5.49 -7.18
C GLU A 467 29.27 4.45 -6.37
N ILE A 468 28.68 3.46 -7.04
CA ILE A 468 27.95 2.36 -6.38
C ILE A 468 28.87 1.63 -5.40
N ARG A 469 30.10 1.29 -5.81
CA ARG A 469 31.09 0.64 -4.93
C ARG A 469 31.47 1.53 -3.75
N ARG A 470 31.62 2.84 -3.97
CA ARG A 470 31.93 3.79 -2.90
C ARG A 470 30.79 3.86 -1.88
N LYS A 471 29.55 4.09 -2.33
CA LYS A 471 28.36 4.12 -1.45
C LYS A 471 28.20 2.79 -0.70
N ALA A 472 28.32 1.66 -1.40
CA ALA A 472 28.23 0.33 -0.82
C ALA A 472 29.27 0.09 0.29
N ARG A 473 30.51 0.54 0.07
CA ARG A 473 31.58 0.44 1.06
C ARG A 473 31.28 1.26 2.31
N ILE A 474 30.87 2.53 2.15
CA ILE A 474 30.48 3.41 3.27
C ILE A 474 29.32 2.79 4.05
N LEU A 475 28.28 2.32 3.35
CA LEU A 475 27.14 1.66 3.96
C LEU A 475 27.52 0.41 4.77
N LYS A 476 28.51 -0.36 4.29
CA LYS A 476 29.01 -1.56 4.96
C LYS A 476 29.90 -1.27 6.16
N GLU A 477 30.85 -0.37 5.99
CA GLU A 477 31.84 0.00 7.02
C GLU A 477 31.20 0.82 8.14
N ASP A 478 30.35 1.79 7.79
CA ASP A 478 29.82 2.77 8.75
C ASP A 478 28.38 2.43 9.19
N PHE A 479 27.49 2.06 8.26
CA PHE A 479 26.07 1.85 8.57
C PHE A 479 25.70 0.38 8.80
N GLN A 480 26.68 -0.53 8.82
CA GLN A 480 26.48 -1.97 9.08
C GLN A 480 25.53 -2.65 8.07
N VAL A 481 25.34 -2.03 6.90
CA VAL A 481 24.53 -2.55 5.81
C VAL A 481 25.39 -3.53 5.00
N LYS A 482 25.01 -4.80 4.99
CA LYS A 482 25.82 -5.84 4.34
C LYS A 482 25.97 -5.68 2.84
N ARG A 483 24.91 -5.21 2.15
CA ARG A 483 24.90 -5.03 0.70
C ARG A 483 23.95 -3.91 0.28
N LEU A 484 24.40 -3.02 -0.61
CA LEU A 484 23.56 -2.03 -1.29
C LEU A 484 22.78 -2.70 -2.44
N ILE A 485 21.47 -2.53 -2.48
CA ILE A 485 20.63 -3.00 -3.58
C ILE A 485 20.41 -1.83 -4.55
N VAL A 486 20.95 -1.93 -5.77
CA VAL A 486 20.75 -0.96 -6.84
C VAL A 486 19.67 -1.48 -7.79
N VAL A 487 18.55 -0.79 -7.82
CA VAL A 487 17.40 -1.12 -8.67
C VAL A 487 17.48 -0.29 -9.93
N THR A 488 17.44 -0.93 -11.09
CA THR A 488 17.67 -0.28 -12.40
C THR A 488 16.54 -0.53 -13.38
N ASN A 489 16.35 0.37 -14.35
CA ASN A 489 15.36 0.18 -15.42
C ASN A 489 15.89 -0.64 -16.62
N HIS A 490 16.82 -1.56 -16.38
CA HIS A 490 17.49 -2.33 -17.42
C HIS A 490 17.61 -3.81 -17.03
N LYS A 491 17.75 -4.69 -18.02
CA LYS A 491 17.90 -6.15 -17.87
C LYS A 491 19.29 -6.54 -17.34
N THR A 492 19.71 -5.96 -16.23
CA THR A 492 21.01 -6.24 -15.58
C THR A 492 20.78 -6.85 -14.22
N LEU A 493 21.34 -8.05 -14.01
CA LEU A 493 21.34 -8.73 -12.72
C LEU A 493 22.78 -9.09 -12.34
N VAL A 494 23.30 -8.40 -11.33
CA VAL A 494 24.66 -8.58 -10.81
C VAL A 494 24.57 -8.74 -9.30
N ILE A 495 25.31 -9.68 -8.74
CA ILE A 495 25.36 -9.92 -7.30
C ILE A 495 26.83 -10.03 -6.92
N GLU A 496 27.35 -8.97 -6.34
CA GLU A 496 28.68 -8.91 -5.73
C GLU A 496 28.55 -8.99 -4.20
N ASP A 497 29.66 -8.96 -3.49
CA ASP A 497 29.65 -8.98 -2.03
C ASP A 497 29.01 -7.73 -1.44
N ASP A 498 29.41 -6.55 -1.92
CA ASP A 498 29.03 -5.25 -1.34
C ASP A 498 27.83 -4.58 -2.01
N TYR A 499 27.50 -4.95 -3.26
CA TYR A 499 26.32 -4.44 -3.96
C TYR A 499 25.65 -5.51 -4.83
N ALA A 500 24.35 -5.34 -5.07
CA ALA A 500 23.59 -6.11 -6.04
C ALA A 500 22.86 -5.16 -7.00
N ILE A 501 22.92 -5.42 -8.30
CA ILE A 501 22.16 -4.70 -9.32
C ILE A 501 21.02 -5.60 -9.76
N ILE A 502 19.79 -5.10 -9.77
CA ILE A 502 18.60 -5.86 -10.15
C ILE A 502 17.66 -5.01 -11.02
N PRO A 503 16.96 -5.59 -12.01
CA PRO A 503 15.94 -4.87 -12.74
C PRO A 503 14.74 -4.56 -11.85
N ALA A 504 14.16 -3.37 -11.99
CA ALA A 504 13.05 -2.89 -11.18
C ALA A 504 11.88 -3.85 -11.16
N GLU A 505 11.52 -4.39 -12.31
CA GLU A 505 10.38 -5.27 -12.44
C GLU A 505 10.56 -6.55 -11.64
N ILE A 506 11.77 -7.12 -11.66
CA ILE A 506 12.10 -8.33 -10.89
C ILE A 506 12.13 -8.01 -9.40
N PHE A 507 12.66 -6.85 -9.01
CA PHE A 507 12.67 -6.39 -7.63
C PHE A 507 11.25 -6.17 -7.09
N LEU A 508 10.39 -5.51 -7.85
CA LEU A 508 9.00 -5.23 -7.50
C LEU A 508 8.14 -6.51 -7.40
N LEU A 509 8.53 -7.63 -8.01
CA LEU A 509 7.89 -8.94 -7.77
C LEU A 509 8.17 -9.50 -6.37
N LEU A 510 9.22 -9.03 -5.69
CA LEU A 510 9.57 -9.50 -4.34
C LEU A 510 8.72 -8.82 -3.25
N LEU A 511 8.06 -7.70 -3.58
CA LEU A 511 7.33 -6.80 -2.69
C LEU A 511 5.81 -6.98 -2.89
#